data_AF-A0A437NZ35-F1
#
_entry.id   AF-A0A437NZ35-F1
#
_cell.length_a   1.000
_cell.length_b   1.000
_cell.length_c   1.000
_cell.angle_alpha   90.00
_cell.angle_beta   90.00
_cell.angle_gamma   90.00
#
_symmetry.space_group_name_H-M   'P 1'
#
loop_
_entity.id
_entity.type
_entity.pdbx_description
1 polymer ?
#
loop_
_entity_poly.entity_id
_entity_poly.type
_entity_poly.pdbx_seq_one_letter_code
_entity_poly.pdbx_strand_id
1 'polypeptide(L)'
;MRLGSGIAPVIAMREAGLRVGLGVDGAASNDTQDILEAMRIGAYLQRAAHRRADLLGFAEMLAIAAGGAGEVLGLDSRTDGVVAGARSDLVLHRFERDYACLPVRDPGATLLTCASSRTVDTVLVAGEAVVRDGRSARLSEAFLVDVLSQ
;
A
#
# COMPACT_ATOMS: atom_id res chain seq x y z
N MET A 1 16.60 4.01 6.08
CA MET A 1 16.69 4.55 4.70
C MET A 1 16.55 6.07 4.67
N ARG A 2 15.45 6.69 5.12
CA ARG A 2 15.35 8.16 5.30
C ARG A 2 16.11 8.68 6.52
N LEU A 3 15.87 8.07 7.69
CA LEU A 3 16.46 8.45 8.98
C LEU A 3 17.76 7.71 9.34
N GLY A 4 18.28 6.85 8.46
CA GLY A 4 19.47 6.04 8.76
C GLY A 4 19.30 4.93 9.82
N SER A 5 18.08 4.64 10.29
CA SER A 5 17.83 3.72 11.43
C SER A 5 18.11 2.23 11.19
N GLY A 6 18.34 1.80 9.95
CA GLY A 6 18.54 0.40 9.58
C GLY A 6 17.39 -0.22 8.78
N ILE A 7 17.35 -1.55 8.77
CA ILE A 7 16.34 -2.39 8.07
C ILE A 7 15.76 -3.36 9.10
N ALA A 8 14.44 -3.31 9.31
CA ALA A 8 13.76 -4.25 10.22
C ALA A 8 13.86 -5.69 9.67
N PRO A 9 14.07 -6.72 10.51
CA PRO A 9 14.21 -8.11 10.08
C PRO A 9 12.84 -8.78 9.83
N VAL A 10 12.07 -8.24 8.87
CA VAL A 10 10.66 -8.61 8.60
C VAL A 10 10.50 -10.11 8.33
N ILE A 11 11.40 -10.71 7.54
CA ILE A 11 11.34 -12.15 7.25
C ILE A 11 11.49 -12.99 8.53
N ALA A 12 12.53 -12.71 9.34
CA ALA A 12 12.76 -13.44 10.59
C ALA A 12 11.62 -13.25 11.60
N MET A 13 11.02 -12.06 11.67
CA MET A 13 9.85 -11.81 12.51
C MET A 13 8.68 -12.71 12.11
N ARG A 14 8.39 -12.82 10.81
CA ARG A 14 7.31 -13.67 10.30
C ARG A 14 7.59 -15.15 10.48
N GLU A 15 8.83 -15.59 10.25
CA GLU A 15 9.27 -16.97 10.50
C GLU A 15 9.16 -17.35 11.99
N ALA A 16 9.33 -16.38 12.89
CA ALA A 16 9.10 -16.55 14.32
C ALA A 16 7.61 -16.50 14.73
N GLY A 17 6.69 -16.37 13.77
CA GLY A 17 5.25 -16.32 14.02
C GLY A 17 4.74 -14.95 14.52
N LEU A 18 5.55 -13.89 14.42
CA LEU A 18 5.09 -12.55 14.77
C LEU A 18 4.17 -11.98 13.69
N ARG A 19 3.14 -11.27 14.14
CA ARG A 19 2.28 -10.47 13.28
C ARG A 19 3.01 -9.22 12.85
N VAL A 20 3.06 -8.97 11.55
CA VAL A 20 3.75 -7.81 10.97
C VAL A 20 2.80 -7.06 10.06
N GLY A 21 2.65 -5.77 10.32
CA GLY A 21 1.97 -4.81 9.45
C GLY A 21 2.96 -3.88 8.75
N LEU A 22 2.51 -3.16 7.73
CA LEU A 22 3.28 -2.10 7.07
C LEU A 22 2.66 -0.73 7.36
N GLY A 23 3.52 0.25 7.63
CA GLY A 23 3.12 1.65 7.78
C GLY A 23 4.07 2.57 7.02
N VAL A 24 3.54 3.72 6.59
CA VAL A 24 4.32 4.77 5.92
C VAL A 24 5.08 5.67 6.89
N ASP A 25 4.78 5.64 8.19
CA ASP A 25 5.27 6.63 9.17
C ASP A 25 4.80 8.08 8.83
N GLY A 26 5.22 9.06 9.61
CA GLY A 26 4.79 10.46 9.46
C GLY A 26 5.33 11.16 8.21
N ALA A 27 4.61 12.20 7.78
CA ALA A 27 5.02 13.07 6.68
C ALA A 27 6.36 13.80 6.91
N ALA A 28 6.90 13.81 8.14
CA ALA A 28 8.20 14.39 8.46
C ALA A 28 9.37 13.39 8.38
N SER A 29 9.09 12.10 8.23
CA SER A 29 10.07 11.01 8.28
C SER A 29 9.96 10.00 7.13
N ASN A 30 9.00 10.20 6.22
CA ASN A 30 8.89 9.53 4.93
C ASN A 30 8.77 10.55 3.79
N ASP A 31 7.91 11.56 4.00
CA ASP A 31 7.57 12.70 3.14
C ASP A 31 6.40 12.46 2.16
N THR A 32 6.04 11.20 1.89
CA THR A 32 4.81 10.82 1.16
C THR A 32 3.91 9.93 2.01
N GLN A 33 2.64 9.79 1.61
CA GLN A 33 1.67 8.86 2.22
C GLN A 33 1.23 7.81 1.19
N ASP A 34 2.19 7.32 0.39
CA ASP A 34 1.96 6.33 -0.66
C ASP A 34 2.31 4.92 -0.16
N ILE A 35 1.27 4.12 0.09
CA ILE A 35 1.45 2.75 0.60
C ILE A 35 2.03 1.81 -0.47
N LEU A 36 1.80 2.05 -1.76
CA LEU A 36 2.37 1.23 -2.83
C LEU A 36 3.88 1.44 -2.92
N GLU A 37 4.31 2.69 -2.75
CA GLU A 37 5.74 3.03 -2.64
C GLU A 37 6.37 2.36 -1.42
N ALA A 38 5.73 2.43 -0.25
CA ALA A 38 6.22 1.76 0.96
C ALA A 38 6.29 0.24 0.79
N MET A 39 5.31 -0.38 0.12
CA MET A 39 5.34 -1.82 -0.18
C MET A 39 6.55 -2.16 -1.05
N ARG A 40 6.79 -1.39 -2.12
CA ARG A 40 7.91 -1.59 -3.04
C ARG A 40 9.26 -1.48 -2.34
N ILE A 41 9.45 -0.40 -1.57
CA ILE A 41 10.68 -0.15 -0.81
C ILE A 41 10.90 -1.26 0.22
N GLY A 42 9.85 -1.64 0.97
CA GLY A 42 9.90 -2.71 1.95
C GLY A 42 10.36 -4.04 1.35
N ALA A 43 9.76 -4.44 0.22
CA ALA A 43 10.16 -5.64 -0.50
C ALA A 43 11.62 -5.57 -0.95
N TYR A 44 12.03 -4.47 -1.59
CA TYR A 44 13.39 -4.33 -2.11
C TYR A 44 14.46 -4.29 -1.02
N LEU A 45 14.17 -3.69 0.14
CA LEU A 45 15.09 -3.70 1.28
C LEU A 45 15.32 -5.11 1.81
N GLN A 46 14.29 -5.94 1.92
CA GLN A 46 14.45 -7.34 2.34
C GLN A 46 15.21 -8.15 1.27
N ARG A 47 14.88 -7.96 -0.02
CA ARG A 47 15.61 -8.61 -1.12
C ARG A 47 17.10 -8.26 -1.10
N ALA A 48 17.43 -6.99 -0.88
CA ALA A 48 18.82 -6.53 -0.80
C ALA A 48 19.53 -7.08 0.44
N ALA A 49 18.90 -7.02 1.63
CA ALA A 49 19.47 -7.52 2.87
C ALA A 49 19.77 -9.03 2.82
N HIS A 50 18.91 -9.81 2.16
CA HIS A 50 19.05 -11.26 2.03
C HIS A 50 19.71 -11.71 0.73
N ARG A 51 20.03 -10.80 -0.19
CA ARG A 51 20.54 -11.09 -1.55
C ARG A 51 19.67 -12.10 -2.32
N ARG A 52 18.35 -11.95 -2.21
CA ARG A 52 17.35 -12.84 -2.81
C ARG A 52 16.27 -12.03 -3.52
N ALA A 53 16.14 -12.20 -4.83
CA ALA A 53 15.22 -11.39 -5.64
C ALA A 53 13.75 -11.85 -5.56
N ASP A 54 13.51 -13.08 -5.11
CA ASP A 54 12.22 -13.77 -5.07
C ASP A 54 11.42 -13.50 -3.78
N LEU A 55 11.96 -12.74 -2.83
CA LEU A 55 11.30 -12.44 -1.56
C LEU A 55 10.22 -11.38 -1.70
N LEU A 56 9.12 -11.55 -0.97
CA LEU A 56 8.08 -10.54 -0.80
C LEU A 56 7.52 -10.08 -2.15
N GLY A 57 6.88 -11.02 -2.85
CA GLY A 57 6.05 -10.72 -4.01
C GLY A 57 4.81 -9.90 -3.63
N PHE A 58 4.00 -9.51 -4.62
CA PHE A 58 2.84 -8.66 -4.38
C PHE A 58 1.86 -9.27 -3.37
N ALA A 59 1.55 -10.56 -3.50
CA ALA A 59 0.64 -11.25 -2.59
C ALA A 59 1.14 -11.23 -1.13
N GLU A 60 2.43 -11.46 -0.91
CA GLU A 60 3.03 -11.43 0.42
C GLU A 60 3.05 -10.01 1.00
N MET A 61 3.42 -9.01 0.19
CA MET A 61 3.42 -7.62 0.62
C MET A 61 2.01 -7.11 0.89
N LEU A 62 1.02 -7.52 0.10
CA LEU A 62 -0.38 -7.18 0.32
C LEU A 62 -0.90 -7.84 1.60
N ALA A 63 -0.53 -9.10 1.86
CA ALA A 63 -0.86 -9.77 3.11
C ALA A 63 -0.28 -9.04 4.33
N ILE A 64 0.95 -8.49 4.24
CA ILE A 64 1.55 -7.67 5.30
C ILE A 64 0.84 -6.31 5.42
N ALA A 65 0.64 -5.62 4.30
CA ALA A 65 0.13 -4.25 4.29
C ALA A 65 -1.37 -4.13 4.61
N ALA A 66 -2.18 -5.16 4.31
CA ALA A 66 -3.61 -5.18 4.59
C ALA A 66 -3.94 -6.12 5.76
N GLY A 67 -3.78 -7.44 5.58
CA GLY A 67 -4.16 -8.44 6.58
C GLY A 67 -3.36 -8.29 7.88
N GLY A 68 -2.04 -8.31 7.78
CA GLY A 68 -1.13 -8.19 8.92
C GLY A 68 -1.26 -6.84 9.63
N ALA A 69 -1.48 -5.74 8.90
CA ALA A 69 -1.80 -4.45 9.50
C ALA A 69 -3.12 -4.49 10.28
N GLY A 70 -4.17 -5.11 9.73
CA GLY A 70 -5.43 -5.34 10.43
C GLY A 70 -5.24 -6.13 11.72
N GLU A 71 -4.48 -7.23 11.67
CA GLU A 71 -4.21 -8.06 12.85
C GLU A 71 -3.46 -7.30 13.95
N VAL A 72 -2.44 -6.52 13.58
CA VAL A 72 -1.66 -5.70 14.51
C VAL A 72 -2.53 -4.61 15.15
N LEU A 73 -3.48 -4.06 14.40
CA LEU A 73 -4.40 -3.01 14.86
C LEU A 73 -5.65 -3.55 15.56
N GLY A 74 -5.83 -4.87 15.64
CA GLY A 74 -7.04 -5.49 16.21
C GLY A 74 -8.31 -5.25 15.37
N LEU A 75 -8.15 -5.00 14.07
CA LEU A 75 -9.24 -4.87 13.10
C LEU A 75 -9.59 -6.23 12.50
N ASP A 76 -10.76 -6.34 11.85
CA ASP A 76 -11.09 -7.51 11.05
C ASP A 76 -10.06 -7.64 9.92
N SER A 77 -9.18 -8.61 10.06
CA SER A 77 -8.08 -8.87 9.14
C SER A 77 -8.44 -10.05 8.27
N ARG A 78 -8.53 -9.83 6.96
CA ARG A 78 -8.73 -10.92 6.00
C ARG A 78 -7.71 -10.83 4.89
N THR A 79 -7.11 -11.97 4.59
CA THR A 79 -6.16 -12.14 3.48
C THR A 79 -6.80 -12.82 2.28
N ASP A 80 -8.06 -13.27 2.41
CA ASP A 80 -8.75 -14.10 1.40
C ASP A 80 -9.36 -13.27 0.24
N GLY A 81 -9.04 -11.98 0.17
CA GLY A 81 -9.53 -11.07 -0.85
C GLY A 81 -10.98 -10.62 -0.61
N VAL A 82 -11.71 -10.37 -1.71
CA VAL A 82 -13.07 -9.84 -1.69
C VAL A 82 -14.07 -10.98 -1.51
N VAL A 83 -14.65 -11.09 -0.32
CA VAL A 83 -15.59 -12.15 0.05
C VAL A 83 -16.95 -11.59 0.46
N ALA A 84 -18.03 -12.32 0.17
CA ALA A 84 -19.37 -11.91 0.57
C ALA A 84 -19.49 -11.80 2.10
N GLY A 85 -20.18 -10.76 2.57
CA GLY A 85 -20.36 -10.48 4.00
C GLY A 85 -19.18 -9.75 4.67
N ALA A 86 -18.05 -9.56 3.98
CA ALA A 86 -16.99 -8.67 4.46
C ALA A 86 -17.38 -7.19 4.27
N ARG A 87 -16.72 -6.30 5.02
CA ARG A 87 -16.82 -4.85 4.80
C ARG A 87 -16.33 -4.52 3.39
N SER A 88 -17.04 -3.61 2.72
CA SER A 88 -16.69 -3.15 1.37
C SER A 88 -15.62 -2.05 1.43
N ASP A 89 -14.43 -2.42 1.93
CA ASP A 89 -13.23 -1.60 1.93
C ASP A 89 -12.38 -1.98 0.71
N LEU A 90 -12.56 -1.27 -0.39
CA LEU A 90 -12.04 -1.65 -1.71
C LEU A 90 -11.26 -0.51 -2.36
N VAL A 91 -10.19 -0.86 -3.08
CA VAL A 91 -9.43 0.06 -3.92
C VAL A 91 -9.43 -0.46 -5.35
N LEU A 92 -9.89 0.36 -6.29
CA LEU A 92 -9.88 0.05 -7.72
C LEU A 92 -8.74 0.81 -8.38
N HIS A 93 -7.91 0.10 -9.12
CA HIS A 93 -6.79 0.66 -9.86
C HIS A 93 -7.07 0.72 -11.36
N ARG A 94 -6.74 1.84 -11.99
CA ARG A 94 -6.73 2.05 -13.44
C ARG A 94 -5.29 2.27 -13.90
N PHE A 95 -4.64 1.22 -14.38
CA PHE A 95 -3.23 1.23 -14.73
C PHE A 95 -2.87 2.20 -15.87
N GLU A 96 -3.81 2.47 -16.77
CA GLU A 96 -3.61 3.34 -17.92
C GLU A 96 -3.40 4.81 -17.53
N ARG A 97 -3.71 5.19 -16.28
CA ARG A 97 -3.42 6.53 -15.73
C ARG A 97 -1.94 6.77 -15.46
N ASP A 98 -1.14 5.71 -15.41
CA ASP A 98 0.30 5.79 -15.18
C ASP A 98 1.04 4.98 -16.23
N TYR A 99 1.65 5.66 -17.20
CA TYR A 99 2.37 5.01 -18.30
C TYR A 99 3.48 4.06 -17.83
N ALA A 100 4.03 4.25 -16.62
CA ALA A 100 5.01 3.34 -16.03
C ALA A 100 4.44 1.93 -15.79
N CYS A 101 3.11 1.76 -15.76
CA CYS A 101 2.45 0.48 -15.56
C CYS A 101 2.24 -0.32 -16.85
N LEU A 102 2.43 0.29 -18.03
CA LEU A 102 2.05 -0.32 -19.31
C LEU A 102 3.25 -0.97 -20.03
N PRO A 103 3.07 -2.15 -20.67
CA PRO A 103 1.86 -2.99 -20.65
C PRO A 103 1.72 -3.78 -19.34
N VAL A 104 0.47 -4.00 -18.89
CA VAL A 104 0.19 -4.81 -17.70
C VAL A 104 0.17 -6.29 -18.06
N ARG A 105 1.22 -7.03 -17.67
CA ARG A 105 1.27 -8.50 -17.84
C ARG A 105 0.79 -9.24 -16.59
N ASP A 106 1.18 -8.74 -15.43
CA ASP A 106 0.77 -9.23 -14.11
C ASP A 106 0.35 -8.00 -13.29
N PRO A 107 -0.95 -7.83 -13.00
CA PRO A 107 -1.44 -6.67 -12.25
C PRO A 107 -0.81 -6.51 -10.87
N GLY A 108 -0.57 -7.62 -10.16
CA GLY A 108 0.01 -7.58 -8.83
C GLY A 108 1.48 -7.17 -8.87
N ALA A 109 2.26 -7.78 -9.75
CA ALA A 109 3.65 -7.38 -9.97
C ALA A 109 3.73 -5.90 -10.40
N THR A 110 2.87 -5.46 -11.31
CA THR A 110 2.78 -4.05 -11.74
C THR A 110 2.47 -3.12 -10.57
N LEU A 111 1.51 -3.48 -9.70
CA LEU A 111 1.19 -2.72 -8.48
C LEU A 111 2.40 -2.60 -7.54
N LEU A 112 3.14 -3.70 -7.34
CA LEU A 112 4.29 -3.70 -6.44
C LEU A 112 5.49 -2.94 -7.02
N THR A 113 5.78 -3.07 -8.31
CA THR A 113 7.07 -2.60 -8.85
C THR A 113 7.00 -1.25 -9.53
N CYS A 114 5.84 -0.89 -10.12
CA CYS A 114 5.73 0.26 -11.01
C CYS A 114 4.69 1.28 -10.55
N ALA A 115 3.55 0.82 -10.01
CA ALA A 115 2.42 1.68 -9.73
C ALA A 115 2.72 2.74 -8.67
N SER A 116 2.00 3.84 -8.79
CA SER A 116 1.93 4.92 -7.81
C SER A 116 0.46 5.18 -7.44
N SER A 117 0.24 6.05 -6.46
CA SER A 117 -1.07 6.62 -6.13
C SER A 117 -1.88 7.12 -7.35
N ARG A 118 -1.23 7.49 -8.47
CA ARG A 118 -1.90 7.88 -9.73
C ARG A 118 -2.80 6.80 -10.33
N THR A 119 -2.51 5.54 -10.03
CA THR A 119 -3.33 4.42 -10.51
C THR A 119 -4.63 4.28 -9.74
N VAL A 120 -4.77 4.87 -8.54
CA VAL A 120 -5.98 4.77 -7.73
C VAL A 120 -7.11 5.54 -8.42
N ASP A 121 -8.17 4.83 -8.77
CA ASP A 121 -9.34 5.39 -9.43
C ASP A 121 -10.49 5.62 -8.45
N THR A 122 -10.85 4.57 -7.70
CA THR A 122 -11.98 4.59 -6.79
C THR A 122 -11.58 3.92 -5.49
N VAL A 123 -11.95 4.53 -4.36
CA VAL A 123 -11.78 3.96 -3.02
C VAL A 123 -13.14 3.91 -2.35
N LEU A 124 -13.51 2.73 -1.87
CA LEU A 124 -14.70 2.48 -1.07
C LEU A 124 -14.28 2.23 0.37
N VAL A 125 -14.98 2.86 1.32
CA VAL A 125 -14.85 2.57 2.75
C VAL A 125 -16.25 2.26 3.27
N ALA A 126 -16.44 1.05 3.80
CA ALA A 126 -17.75 0.49 4.17
C ALA A 126 -18.80 0.63 3.04
N GLY A 127 -18.38 0.53 1.78
CA GLY A 127 -19.23 0.68 0.60
C GLY A 127 -19.50 2.12 0.17
N GLU A 128 -19.07 3.13 0.94
CA GLU A 128 -19.16 4.52 0.55
C GLU A 128 -17.93 4.92 -0.27
N ALA A 129 -18.15 5.53 -1.44
CA ALA A 129 -17.05 6.00 -2.26
C ALA A 129 -16.45 7.30 -1.70
N VAL A 130 -15.20 7.23 -1.24
CA VAL A 130 -14.45 8.37 -0.70
C VAL A 130 -13.48 8.97 -1.72
N VAL A 131 -13.14 8.21 -2.76
CA VAL A 131 -12.42 8.65 -3.96
C VAL A 131 -13.17 8.14 -5.18
N ARG A 132 -13.30 8.96 -6.23
CA ARG A 132 -13.86 8.60 -7.54
C ARG A 132 -13.09 9.31 -8.65
N ASP A 133 -12.80 8.60 -9.74
CA ASP A 133 -12.05 9.13 -10.88
C ASP A 133 -10.66 9.72 -10.50
N GLY A 134 -10.05 9.20 -9.42
CA GLY A 134 -8.79 9.68 -8.87
C GLY A 134 -8.90 10.97 -8.05
N ARG A 135 -10.11 11.42 -7.71
CA ARG A 135 -10.36 12.63 -6.92
C ARG A 135 -11.11 12.32 -5.63
N SER A 136 -10.83 13.08 -4.57
CA SER A 136 -11.58 12.98 -3.32
C SER A 136 -13.06 13.31 -3.58
N ALA A 137 -13.95 12.44 -3.10
CA ALA A 137 -15.40 12.65 -3.15
C ALA A 137 -15.91 13.49 -1.96
N ARG A 138 -15.05 13.77 -0.98
CA ARG A 138 -15.42 14.43 0.29
C ARG A 138 -14.85 15.84 0.43
N LEU A 139 -13.71 16.12 -0.20
CA LEU A 139 -13.01 17.41 -0.10
C LEU A 139 -12.60 17.86 -1.50
N SER A 140 -12.77 19.15 -1.79
CA SER A 140 -12.26 19.70 -3.04
C SER A 140 -10.76 19.97 -2.92
N GLU A 141 -10.03 19.73 -4.01
CA GLU A 141 -8.60 20.00 -4.10
C GLU A 141 -8.31 21.49 -3.90
N ALA A 142 -9.14 22.38 -4.48
CA ALA A 142 -9.03 23.82 -4.30
C ALA A 142 -9.15 24.24 -2.82
N PHE A 143 -10.06 23.64 -2.06
CA PHE A 143 -10.18 23.89 -0.63
C PHE A 143 -8.92 23.44 0.13
N LEU A 144 -8.39 22.26 -0.17
CA LEU A 144 -7.18 21.76 0.48
C LEU A 144 -5.96 22.64 0.18
N VAL A 145 -5.80 23.08 -1.07
CA VAL A 145 -4.71 23.98 -1.46
C VAL A 145 -4.82 25.30 -0.71
N ASP A 146 -6.01 25.90 -0.62
CA ASP A 146 -6.22 27.16 0.09
C ASP A 146 -5.84 27.05 1.58
N VAL A 147 -6.32 26.00 2.25
CA VAL A 147 -6.05 25.79 3.69
C VAL A 147 -4.59 25.47 3.97
N LEU A 148 -3.92 24.70 3.10
CA LEU A 148 -2.52 24.27 3.32
C LEU A 148 -1.47 25.27 2.82
N SER A 149 -1.87 26.31 2.09
CA SER A 149 -0.95 27.36 1.60
C SER A 149 -0.85 28.58 2.53
N GLN A 150 -1.60 28.59 3.63
CA GLN A 150 -1.51 29.62 4.68
C GLN A 150 -0.44 29.27 5.71
#